data_AF-A0A9W7VXI5-F1
#
_entry.id   AF-A0A9W7VXI5-F1
#
_cell.length_a   1.000
_cell.length_b   1.000
_cell.length_c   1.000
_cell.angle_alpha   90.00
_cell.angle_beta   90.00
_cell.angle_gamma   90.00
#
_symmetry.space_group_name_H-M   'P 1'
#
loop_
_entity.id
_entity.type
_entity.pdbx_description
1 polymer ?
#
loop_
_entity_poly.entity_id
_entity_poly.type
_entity_poly.pdbx_seq_one_letter_code
_entity_poly.pdbx_strand_id
1 'polypeptide(L)'
;MDITANPRCDALAHPEPLSTTLAAIILVGVLISYLPQHYKIISNHTSEGLSPWWVLLGGLSAIAALGNILTLPGSRADMACCKSISGGACAAALLGVMQIGLQWACFMFIVMLFLTFFPVLPESDLASSTASLTNSPPPKRRDAVIVGGMTMLTLLLVGIISVALVYAWPRHTQNWANFLGTIAGVMAAVQYLPQIWHTWRLGDVKSLSVITMLIQVPGAFLFAFSLWQRVGWEGWSTWLVFIITGCLQSALLAMAISYHFQGKRKSHYIDYTDEEASFPGVDDVDGARTAVRHSRNSAIGSRVSNRGIRTLSGPDAEVNERSALLRNGDGSVKIRPARAVPRGTSNRQLSMLYAATPPDQDSDSSDVELRKGSRR
;
A
#
# COMPACT_ATOMS: atom_id res chain seq x y z
N MET A 1 -56.60 6.06 -8.43
CA MET A 1 -56.09 4.70 -8.67
C MET A 1 -54.91 4.52 -7.73
N ASP A 2 -55.18 4.13 -6.49
CA ASP A 2 -54.13 3.79 -5.52
C ASP A 2 -53.58 2.41 -5.88
N ILE A 3 -52.51 2.45 -6.67
CA ILE A 3 -51.69 1.30 -7.02
C ILE A 3 -51.02 0.88 -5.71
N THR A 4 -51.53 -0.18 -5.09
CA THR A 4 -50.82 -1.12 -4.20
C THR A 4 -49.38 -0.68 -3.92
N ALA A 5 -49.14 -0.05 -2.76
CA ALA A 5 -47.81 0.28 -2.30
C ALA A 5 -46.93 -0.97 -2.48
N ASN A 6 -45.90 -0.88 -3.33
CA ASN A 6 -45.00 -1.99 -3.56
C ASN A 6 -44.43 -2.39 -2.19
N PRO A 7 -44.70 -3.60 -1.67
CA PRO A 7 -44.33 -3.99 -0.32
C PRO A 7 -42.82 -3.89 -0.10
N ARG A 8 -42.02 -4.00 -1.17
CA ARG A 8 -40.58 -3.74 -1.14
C ARG A 8 -40.26 -2.27 -0.83
N CYS A 9 -40.91 -1.32 -1.51
CA CYS A 9 -40.65 0.10 -1.29
C CYS A 9 -41.14 0.57 0.09
N ASP A 10 -42.21 -0.04 0.60
CA ASP A 10 -42.73 0.23 1.94
C ASP A 10 -41.75 -0.25 3.03
N ALA A 11 -41.20 -1.46 2.89
CA ALA A 11 -40.14 -1.95 3.76
C ALA A 11 -38.87 -1.07 3.72
N LEU A 12 -38.53 -0.52 2.55
CA LEU A 12 -37.40 0.42 2.39
C LEU A 12 -37.67 1.81 2.99
N ALA A 13 -38.94 2.20 3.19
CA ALA A 13 -39.29 3.47 3.79
C ALA A 13 -39.00 3.51 5.30
N HIS A 14 -38.88 2.34 5.94
CA HIS A 14 -38.64 2.17 7.37
C HIS A 14 -37.31 1.42 7.61
N PRO A 15 -36.15 2.08 7.43
CA PRO A 15 -34.86 1.44 7.60
C PRO A 15 -34.57 1.08 9.06
N GLU A 16 -34.05 -0.12 9.27
CA GLU A 16 -33.58 -0.57 10.58
C GLU A 16 -32.40 0.30 11.05
N PRO A 17 -32.44 0.86 12.28
CA PRO A 17 -31.44 1.80 12.74
C PRO A 17 -30.06 1.16 12.87
N LEU A 18 -29.99 -0.09 13.34
CA LEU A 18 -28.72 -0.78 13.57
C LEU A 18 -27.94 -1.04 12.28
N SER A 19 -28.60 -1.55 11.24
CA SER A 19 -27.95 -1.84 9.95
C SER A 19 -27.54 -0.55 9.23
N THR A 20 -28.39 0.49 9.33
CA THR A 20 -28.11 1.82 8.79
C THR A 20 -26.91 2.46 9.47
N THR A 21 -26.86 2.45 10.81
CA THR A 21 -25.73 2.99 11.58
C THR A 21 -24.45 2.22 11.29
N LEU A 22 -24.50 0.88 11.25
CA LEU A 22 -23.35 0.05 10.93
C LEU A 22 -22.79 0.39 9.53
N ALA A 23 -23.65 0.43 8.50
CA ALA A 23 -23.25 0.76 7.15
C ALA A 23 -22.69 2.19 7.02
N ALA A 24 -23.27 3.16 7.73
CA ALA A 24 -22.76 4.53 7.76
C ALA A 24 -21.36 4.62 8.40
N ILE A 25 -21.12 3.91 9.51
CA ILE A 25 -19.79 3.85 10.15
C ILE A 25 -18.77 3.21 9.20
N ILE A 26 -19.14 2.11 8.52
CA ILE A 26 -18.25 1.45 7.56
C ILE A 26 -17.92 2.38 6.39
N LEU A 27 -18.91 3.12 5.86
CA LEU A 27 -18.71 4.09 4.78
C LEU A 27 -17.66 5.16 5.17
N VAL A 28 -17.77 5.72 6.38
CA VAL A 28 -16.78 6.68 6.90
C VAL A 28 -15.42 6.02 7.10
N GLY A 29 -15.40 4.79 7.65
CA GLY A 29 -14.18 4.01 7.85
C GLY A 29 -13.43 3.73 6.54
N VAL A 30 -14.14 3.44 5.45
CA VAL A 30 -13.57 3.30 4.11
C VAL A 30 -12.87 4.58 3.69
N LEU A 31 -13.53 5.73 3.80
CA LEU A 31 -12.91 7.01 3.42
C LEU A 31 -11.62 7.27 4.19
N ILE A 32 -11.68 7.15 5.52
CA ILE A 32 -10.53 7.36 6.40
C ILE A 32 -9.38 6.40 6.07
N SER A 33 -9.68 5.15 5.70
CA SER A 33 -8.67 4.14 5.38
C SER A 33 -7.85 4.47 4.12
N TYR A 34 -8.43 5.22 3.17
CA TYR A 34 -7.76 5.58 1.93
C TYR A 34 -6.93 6.86 2.02
N LEU A 35 -7.29 7.78 2.94
CA LEU A 35 -6.62 9.07 3.08
C LEU A 35 -5.10 8.98 3.28
N PRO A 36 -4.54 8.10 4.14
CA PRO A 36 -3.09 8.02 4.33
C PRO A 36 -2.34 7.67 3.05
N GLN A 37 -2.92 6.80 2.22
CA GLN A 37 -2.31 6.37 0.96
C GLN A 37 -2.36 7.50 -0.08
N HIS A 38 -3.50 8.18 -0.20
CA HIS A 38 -3.63 9.36 -1.08
C HIS A 38 -2.64 10.45 -0.69
N TYR A 39 -2.59 10.76 0.61
CA TYR A 39 -1.67 11.76 1.15
C TYR A 39 -0.20 11.41 0.86
N LYS A 40 0.19 10.15 1.07
CA LYS A 40 1.58 9.69 0.83
C LYS A 40 2.00 9.86 -0.63
N ILE A 41 1.14 9.51 -1.59
CA ILE A 41 1.47 9.66 -3.02
C ILE A 41 1.57 11.14 -3.40
N ILE A 42 0.60 11.95 -2.97
CA ILE A 42 0.56 13.38 -3.26
C ILE A 42 1.76 14.10 -2.64
N SER A 43 2.05 13.86 -1.37
CA SER A 43 3.15 14.53 -0.65
C SER A 43 4.53 14.16 -1.19
N ASN A 44 4.71 12.92 -1.67
CA ASN A 44 6.00 12.48 -2.19
C ASN A 44 6.17 12.80 -3.69
N HIS A 45 5.11 13.20 -4.39
CA HIS A 45 5.10 13.45 -5.84
C HIS A 45 5.70 12.31 -6.67
N THR A 46 5.64 11.08 -6.17
CA THR A 46 6.15 9.90 -6.84
C THR A 46 5.32 8.68 -6.46
N SER A 47 5.18 7.77 -7.40
CA SER A 47 4.54 6.46 -7.22
C SER A 47 5.57 5.33 -7.07
N GLU A 48 6.82 5.66 -6.76
CA GLU A 48 7.85 4.67 -6.44
C GLU A 48 7.40 3.73 -5.30
N GLY A 49 7.60 2.43 -5.51
CA GLY A 49 7.18 1.38 -4.58
C GLY A 49 5.74 0.87 -4.76
N LEU A 50 4.93 1.47 -5.64
CA LEU A 50 3.65 0.89 -6.07
C LEU A 50 3.86 -0.04 -7.27
N SER A 51 3.46 -1.32 -7.13
CA SER A 51 3.52 -2.27 -8.23
C SER A 51 2.46 -1.95 -9.30
N PRO A 52 2.84 -1.75 -10.58
CA PRO A 52 1.88 -1.47 -11.66
C PRO A 52 0.81 -2.56 -11.80
N TRP A 53 1.21 -3.83 -11.65
CA TRP A 53 0.32 -4.99 -11.76
C TRP A 53 -0.68 -5.07 -10.61
N TRP A 54 -0.25 -4.69 -9.40
CA TRP A 54 -1.16 -4.59 -8.26
C TRP A 54 -2.21 -3.51 -8.47
N VAL A 55 -1.80 -2.33 -8.95
CA VAL A 55 -2.72 -1.23 -9.27
C VAL A 55 -3.71 -1.63 -10.35
N LEU A 56 -3.25 -2.32 -11.40
CA LEU A 56 -4.10 -2.81 -12.49
C LEU A 56 -5.12 -3.85 -11.99
N LEU A 57 -4.67 -4.91 -11.32
CA LEU A 57 -5.56 -5.97 -10.83
C LEU A 57 -6.58 -5.43 -9.82
N GLY A 58 -6.15 -4.52 -8.94
CA GLY A 58 -7.05 -3.83 -8.02
C GLY A 58 -8.07 -2.96 -8.75
N GLY A 59 -7.66 -2.26 -9.81
CA GLY A 59 -8.53 -1.41 -10.61
C GLY A 59 -9.59 -2.20 -11.36
N LEU A 60 -9.19 -3.29 -12.04
CA LEU A 60 -10.10 -4.19 -12.74
C LEU A 60 -11.08 -4.86 -11.76
N SER A 61 -10.59 -5.32 -10.60
CA SER A 61 -11.44 -5.91 -9.55
C SER A 61 -12.44 -4.88 -9.00
N ALA A 62 -12.02 -3.63 -8.77
CA ALA A 62 -12.91 -2.56 -8.30
C ALA A 62 -13.98 -2.19 -9.34
N ILE A 63 -13.64 -2.14 -10.64
CA ILE A 63 -14.61 -1.92 -11.72
C ILE A 63 -15.62 -3.06 -11.78
N ALA A 64 -15.15 -4.31 -11.67
CA ALA A 64 -16.03 -5.48 -11.65
C ALA A 64 -16.95 -5.48 -10.41
N ALA A 65 -16.44 -5.11 -9.23
CA ALA A 65 -17.24 -4.98 -8.01
C ALA A 65 -18.31 -3.88 -8.12
N LEU A 66 -17.98 -2.72 -8.71
CA LEU A 66 -18.96 -1.66 -8.97
C LEU A 66 -20.03 -2.13 -9.97
N GLY A 67 -19.62 -2.77 -11.08
CA GLY A 67 -20.55 -3.30 -12.06
C GLY A 67 -21.47 -4.38 -11.47
N ASN A 68 -20.93 -5.26 -10.61
CA ASN A 68 -21.71 -6.28 -9.89
C ASN A 68 -22.85 -5.65 -9.08
N ILE A 69 -22.57 -4.69 -8.20
CA ILE A 69 -23.60 -4.11 -7.34
C ILE A 69 -24.64 -3.29 -8.11
N LEU A 70 -24.23 -2.57 -9.16
CA LEU A 70 -25.12 -1.73 -9.97
C LEU A 70 -26.02 -2.53 -10.91
N THR A 71 -25.55 -3.69 -11.38
CA THR A 71 -26.33 -4.56 -12.28
C THR A 71 -27.21 -5.56 -11.53
N LEU A 72 -26.96 -5.76 -10.24
CA LEU A 72 -27.79 -6.62 -9.40
C LEU A 72 -29.28 -6.18 -9.45
N PRO A 73 -30.22 -7.07 -9.80
CA PRO A 73 -31.66 -6.77 -9.84
C PRO A 73 -32.20 -6.17 -8.53
N GLY A 74 -31.76 -6.71 -7.38
CA GLY A 74 -32.15 -6.19 -6.07
C GLY A 74 -31.79 -4.70 -5.91
N SER A 75 -30.53 -4.34 -6.15
CA SER A 75 -30.08 -2.94 -6.08
C SER A 75 -30.82 -2.02 -7.05
N ARG A 76 -31.16 -2.50 -8.26
CA ARG A 76 -31.93 -1.71 -9.24
C ARG A 76 -33.38 -1.51 -8.82
N ALA A 77 -34.00 -2.52 -8.21
CA ALA A 77 -35.33 -2.37 -7.63
C ALA A 77 -35.31 -1.34 -6.47
N ASP A 78 -34.28 -1.36 -5.63
CA ASP A 78 -34.10 -0.38 -4.55
C ASP A 78 -33.94 1.05 -5.10
N MET A 79 -33.09 1.22 -6.12
CA MET A 79 -32.92 2.52 -6.80
C MET A 79 -34.20 3.00 -7.48
N ALA A 80 -35.07 2.11 -7.95
CA ALA A 80 -36.37 2.47 -8.51
C ALA A 80 -37.35 2.96 -7.43
N CYS A 81 -37.33 2.36 -6.23
CA CYS A 81 -38.14 2.79 -5.08
C CYS A 81 -37.76 4.20 -4.58
N CYS A 82 -36.54 4.67 -4.83
CA CYS A 82 -36.09 6.01 -4.44
C CYS A 82 -36.92 7.16 -5.04
N LYS A 83 -37.73 6.91 -6.09
CA LYS A 83 -38.65 7.92 -6.64
C LYS A 83 -39.90 8.13 -5.80
N SER A 84 -40.26 7.17 -4.94
CA SER A 84 -41.51 7.17 -4.17
C SER A 84 -41.32 7.30 -2.65
N ILE A 85 -40.09 7.22 -2.15
CA ILE A 85 -39.78 7.29 -0.71
C ILE A 85 -39.03 8.59 -0.36
N SER A 86 -38.92 8.91 0.93
CA SER A 86 -38.17 10.08 1.39
C SER A 86 -36.67 9.96 1.08
N GLY A 87 -35.99 11.08 0.87
CA GLY A 87 -34.57 11.10 0.51
C GLY A 87 -33.66 10.45 1.56
N GLY A 88 -33.97 10.60 2.85
CA GLY A 88 -33.24 9.96 3.94
C GLY A 88 -33.40 8.43 3.95
N ALA A 89 -34.61 7.93 3.71
CA ALA A 89 -34.87 6.50 3.61
C ALA A 89 -34.18 5.89 2.37
N CYS A 90 -34.21 6.59 1.23
CA CYS A 90 -33.46 6.19 0.03
C CYS A 90 -31.94 6.14 0.29
N ALA A 91 -31.39 7.16 0.95
CA ALA A 91 -29.97 7.18 1.30
C ALA A 91 -29.59 5.97 2.17
N ALA A 92 -30.40 5.66 3.20
CA ALA A 92 -30.23 4.49 4.05
C ALA A 92 -30.29 3.17 3.26
N ALA A 93 -31.28 3.02 2.38
CA ALA A 93 -31.46 1.83 1.54
C ALA A 93 -30.29 1.60 0.55
N LEU A 94 -29.66 2.68 0.08
CA LEU A 94 -28.56 2.64 -0.87
C LEU A 94 -27.17 2.71 -0.22
N LEU A 95 -27.05 2.70 1.11
CA LEU A 95 -25.75 2.80 1.80
C LEU A 95 -24.75 1.77 1.31
N GLY A 96 -25.15 0.50 1.11
CA GLY A 96 -24.26 -0.53 0.59
C GLY A 96 -23.77 -0.26 -0.84
N VAL A 97 -24.61 0.35 -1.69
CA VAL A 97 -24.21 0.79 -3.04
C VAL A 97 -23.22 1.94 -2.94
N MET A 98 -23.49 2.91 -2.06
CA MET A 98 -22.59 4.04 -1.80
C MET A 98 -21.26 3.58 -1.23
N GLN A 99 -21.24 2.53 -0.40
CA GLN A 99 -20.03 1.95 0.18
C GLN A 99 -19.09 1.39 -0.89
N ILE A 100 -19.61 0.58 -1.81
CA ILE A 100 -18.83 0.03 -2.93
C ILE A 100 -18.46 1.15 -3.93
N GLY A 101 -19.38 2.09 -4.18
CA GLY A 101 -19.13 3.24 -5.06
C GLY A 101 -18.01 4.14 -4.55
N LEU A 102 -17.99 4.44 -3.25
CA LEU A 102 -16.95 5.23 -2.62
C LEU A 102 -15.61 4.48 -2.64
N GLN A 103 -15.61 3.19 -2.28
CA GLN A 103 -14.43 2.32 -2.38
C GLN A 103 -13.82 2.34 -3.79
N TRP A 104 -14.67 2.19 -4.82
CA TRP A 104 -14.26 2.27 -6.22
C TRP A 104 -13.69 3.65 -6.56
N ALA A 105 -14.35 4.74 -6.18
CA ALA A 105 -13.90 6.10 -6.46
C ALA A 105 -12.55 6.39 -5.80
N CYS A 106 -12.38 6.01 -4.53
CA CYS A 106 -11.12 6.16 -3.81
C CYS A 106 -9.99 5.34 -4.45
N PHE A 107 -10.27 4.14 -4.96
CA PHE A 107 -9.27 3.33 -5.66
C PHE A 107 -8.94 3.89 -7.05
N MET A 108 -9.93 4.35 -7.83
CA MET A 108 -9.69 5.02 -9.11
C MET A 108 -8.89 6.31 -8.93
N PHE A 109 -9.07 7.01 -7.81
CA PHE A 109 -8.21 8.13 -7.46
C PHE A 109 -6.75 7.69 -7.23
N ILE A 110 -6.51 6.51 -6.62
CA ILE A 110 -5.15 5.93 -6.56
C ILE A 110 -4.61 5.64 -7.97
N VAL A 111 -5.41 5.05 -8.85
CA VAL A 111 -4.99 4.78 -10.25
C VAL A 111 -4.62 6.09 -10.95
N MET A 112 -5.43 7.13 -10.80
CA MET A 112 -5.16 8.45 -11.36
C MET A 112 -3.85 9.04 -10.81
N LEU A 113 -3.67 9.05 -9.49
CA LEU A 113 -2.43 9.51 -8.86
C LEU A 113 -1.21 8.70 -9.33
N PHE A 114 -1.37 7.38 -9.47
CA PHE A 114 -0.32 6.48 -9.97
C PHE A 114 0.12 6.85 -11.39
N LEU A 115 -0.83 7.12 -12.28
CA LEU A 115 -0.54 7.53 -13.67
C LEU A 115 0.05 8.94 -13.75
N THR A 116 -0.37 9.86 -12.88
CA THR A 116 0.14 11.24 -12.84
C THR A 116 1.55 11.32 -12.26
N PHE A 117 1.84 10.59 -11.18
CA PHE A 117 3.13 10.58 -10.50
C PHE A 117 3.97 9.36 -10.86
N PHE A 118 3.77 8.78 -12.05
CA PHE A 118 4.55 7.62 -12.48
C PHE A 118 6.01 8.05 -12.74
N PRO A 119 7.00 7.41 -12.09
CA PRO A 119 8.40 7.78 -12.30
C PRO A 119 8.83 7.40 -13.72
N VAL A 120 9.07 8.40 -14.56
CA VAL A 120 9.70 8.21 -15.87
C VAL A 120 11.18 8.53 -15.70
N LEU A 121 12.02 7.50 -15.68
CA LEU A 121 13.47 7.70 -15.70
C LEU A 121 13.88 8.28 -17.07
N PRO A 122 14.57 9.44 -17.11
CA PRO A 122 15.12 9.98 -18.36
C PRO A 122 16.19 9.04 -18.92
N GLU A 123 16.20 8.86 -20.24
CA GLU A 123 17.15 8.01 -20.98
C GLU A 123 18.63 8.40 -20.72
N SER A 124 18.88 9.67 -20.38
CA SER A 124 20.20 10.21 -20.03
C SER A 124 20.77 9.69 -18.71
N ASP A 125 19.91 9.32 -17.76
CA ASP A 125 20.33 8.79 -16.45
C ASP A 125 20.55 7.27 -16.50
N LEU A 126 20.07 6.60 -17.57
CA LEU A 126 20.26 5.18 -17.81
C LEU A 126 21.72 4.85 -18.15
N ALA A 127 22.39 5.73 -18.91
CA ALA A 127 23.81 5.58 -19.27
C ALA A 127 24.75 5.83 -18.08
N SER A 128 24.33 6.67 -17.11
CA SER A 128 25.11 6.95 -15.89
C SER A 128 24.87 5.93 -14.78
N SER A 129 23.72 5.26 -14.76
CA SER A 129 23.32 4.33 -13.69
C SER A 129 23.73 2.87 -13.93
N THR A 130 24.10 2.47 -15.16
CA THR A 130 24.64 1.13 -15.45
C THR A 130 25.99 0.86 -14.78
N ALA A 131 26.68 1.91 -14.30
CA ALA A 131 27.94 1.77 -13.55
C ALA A 131 27.74 1.44 -12.07
N SER A 132 26.51 1.55 -11.53
CA SER A 132 26.25 1.42 -10.09
C SER A 132 25.00 0.58 -9.83
N LEU A 133 25.20 -0.74 -9.82
CA LEU A 133 24.56 -1.69 -8.89
C LEU A 133 23.02 -1.59 -8.77
N THR A 134 22.29 -2.45 -9.51
CA THR A 134 21.30 -3.44 -9.02
C THR A 134 20.28 -3.81 -10.12
N ASN A 135 19.99 -5.11 -10.23
CA ASN A 135 19.22 -5.79 -11.28
C ASN A 135 17.69 -5.54 -11.28
N SER A 136 17.22 -4.31 -11.04
CA SER A 136 15.80 -3.99 -11.23
C SER A 136 15.60 -3.31 -12.58
N PRO A 137 14.81 -3.87 -13.51
CA PRO A 137 14.49 -3.21 -14.77
C PRO A 137 13.89 -1.83 -14.48
N PRO A 138 14.34 -0.75 -15.15
CA PRO A 138 13.80 0.58 -14.91
C PRO A 138 12.29 0.60 -15.23
N PRO A 139 11.46 1.30 -14.43
CA PRO A 139 10.03 1.47 -14.71
C PRO A 139 9.86 2.04 -16.11
N LYS A 140 9.36 1.19 -17.03
CA LYS A 140 9.20 1.59 -18.42
C LYS A 140 7.86 2.30 -18.53
N ARG A 141 7.83 3.44 -19.22
CA ARG A 141 6.61 4.21 -19.55
C ARG A 141 5.48 3.33 -20.12
N ARG A 142 5.84 2.20 -20.76
CA ARG A 142 4.92 1.15 -21.22
C ARG A 142 4.00 0.62 -20.11
N ASP A 143 4.48 0.47 -18.88
CA ASP A 143 3.74 -0.17 -17.80
C ASP A 143 2.58 0.75 -17.35
N ALA A 144 2.83 2.06 -17.22
CA ALA A 144 1.79 3.05 -16.97
C ALA A 144 0.75 3.10 -18.11
N VAL A 145 1.19 3.01 -19.37
CA VAL A 145 0.28 2.98 -20.53
C VAL A 145 -0.60 1.72 -20.52
N ILE A 146 -0.04 0.56 -20.17
CA ILE A 146 -0.78 -0.69 -20.02
C ILE A 146 -1.80 -0.57 -18.88
N VAL A 147 -1.38 -0.08 -17.71
CA VAL A 147 -2.27 0.10 -16.55
C VAL A 147 -3.43 1.03 -16.91
N GLY A 148 -3.15 2.21 -17.44
CA GLY A 148 -4.19 3.18 -17.82
C GLY A 148 -5.09 2.67 -18.94
N GLY A 149 -4.51 2.12 -20.00
CA GLY A 149 -5.23 1.60 -21.16
C GLY A 149 -6.16 0.43 -20.80
N MET A 150 -5.66 -0.57 -20.08
CA MET A 150 -6.47 -1.72 -19.66
C MET A 150 -7.54 -1.34 -18.64
N THR A 151 -7.23 -0.43 -17.70
CA THR A 151 -8.23 0.05 -16.74
C THR A 151 -9.36 0.80 -17.45
N MET A 152 -9.02 1.71 -18.37
CA MET A 152 -10.01 2.45 -19.16
C MET A 152 -10.84 1.52 -20.06
N LEU A 153 -10.18 0.57 -20.76
CA LEU A 153 -10.86 -0.42 -21.58
C LEU A 153 -11.85 -1.26 -20.76
N THR A 154 -11.43 -1.73 -19.58
CA THR A 154 -12.29 -2.52 -18.69
C THR A 154 -13.48 -1.70 -18.20
N LEU A 155 -13.25 -0.45 -17.79
CA LEU A 155 -14.32 0.47 -17.36
C LEU A 155 -15.37 0.63 -18.46
N LEU A 156 -14.93 0.90 -19.70
CA LEU A 156 -15.82 1.08 -20.84
C LEU A 156 -16.55 -0.20 -21.21
N LEU A 157 -15.86 -1.34 -21.31
CA LEU A 157 -16.49 -2.62 -21.66
C LEU A 157 -17.52 -3.03 -20.61
N VAL A 158 -17.16 -3.01 -19.32
CA VAL A 158 -18.08 -3.35 -18.24
C VAL A 158 -19.24 -2.37 -18.21
N GLY A 159 -19.00 -1.07 -18.38
CA GLY A 159 -20.04 -0.04 -18.42
C GLY A 159 -21.03 -0.24 -19.57
N ILE A 160 -20.53 -0.39 -20.81
CA ILE A 160 -21.36 -0.57 -22.02
C ILE A 160 -22.18 -1.85 -21.92
N ILE A 161 -21.55 -2.99 -21.57
CA ILE A 161 -22.25 -4.27 -21.44
C ILE A 161 -23.31 -4.19 -20.33
N SER A 162 -22.97 -3.58 -19.18
CA SER A 162 -23.91 -3.41 -18.07
C SER A 162 -25.12 -2.58 -18.47
N VAL A 163 -24.91 -1.44 -19.13
CA VAL A 163 -25.99 -0.58 -19.63
C VAL A 163 -26.83 -1.33 -20.67
N ALA A 164 -26.21 -1.97 -21.66
CA ALA A 164 -26.90 -2.73 -22.69
C ALA A 164 -27.78 -3.84 -22.08
N LEU A 165 -27.26 -4.61 -21.11
CA LEU A 165 -28.02 -5.66 -20.43
C LEU A 165 -29.17 -5.09 -19.60
N VAL A 166 -28.97 -3.96 -18.92
CA VAL A 166 -30.03 -3.34 -18.10
C VAL A 166 -31.20 -2.87 -18.95
N TYR A 167 -30.95 -2.28 -20.13
CA TYR A 167 -32.00 -1.72 -20.98
C TYR A 167 -32.57 -2.72 -21.99
N ALA A 168 -31.74 -3.53 -22.65
CA ALA A 168 -32.18 -4.45 -23.70
C ALA A 168 -32.64 -5.79 -23.14
N TRP A 169 -31.95 -6.33 -22.13
CA TRP A 169 -32.20 -7.70 -21.64
C TRP A 169 -32.14 -7.80 -20.11
N PRO A 170 -33.08 -7.17 -19.38
CA PRO A 170 -33.06 -7.12 -17.92
C PRO A 170 -33.08 -8.50 -17.26
N ARG A 171 -33.55 -9.55 -17.95
CA ARG A 171 -33.51 -10.94 -17.46
C ARG A 171 -32.09 -11.50 -17.24
N HIS A 172 -31.09 -11.06 -17.99
CA HIS A 172 -29.72 -11.60 -17.91
C HIS A 172 -28.81 -10.89 -16.91
N THR A 173 -29.30 -9.83 -16.31
CA THR A 173 -28.53 -8.95 -15.42
C THR A 173 -28.06 -9.64 -14.13
N GLN A 174 -28.81 -10.60 -13.58
CA GLN A 174 -28.33 -11.41 -12.44
C GLN A 174 -27.10 -12.25 -12.80
N ASN A 175 -27.12 -12.88 -13.98
CA ASN A 175 -26.00 -13.70 -14.44
C ASN A 175 -24.76 -12.84 -14.67
N TRP A 176 -24.94 -11.65 -15.26
CA TRP A 176 -23.88 -10.68 -15.45
C TRP A 176 -23.30 -10.16 -14.12
N ALA A 177 -24.16 -9.84 -13.14
CA ALA A 177 -23.71 -9.47 -11.81
C ALA A 177 -22.87 -10.60 -11.20
N ASN A 178 -23.36 -11.84 -11.22
CA ASN A 178 -22.64 -13.01 -10.68
C ASN A 178 -21.29 -13.23 -11.36
N PHE A 179 -21.23 -13.07 -12.69
CA PHE A 179 -20.00 -13.15 -13.45
C PHE A 179 -18.98 -12.08 -13.01
N LEU A 180 -19.41 -10.82 -12.91
CA LEU A 180 -18.55 -9.73 -12.46
C LEU A 180 -18.05 -9.93 -11.02
N GLY A 181 -18.91 -10.35 -10.11
CA GLY A 181 -18.53 -10.62 -8.72
C GLY A 181 -17.53 -11.77 -8.61
N THR A 182 -17.71 -12.82 -9.41
CA THR A 182 -16.77 -13.95 -9.48
C THR A 182 -15.41 -13.51 -10.02
N ILE A 183 -15.39 -12.73 -11.11
CA ILE A 183 -14.15 -12.16 -11.67
C ILE A 183 -13.44 -11.27 -10.65
N ALA A 184 -14.18 -10.43 -9.93
CA ALA A 184 -13.61 -9.57 -8.89
C ALA A 184 -12.92 -10.39 -7.80
N GLY A 185 -13.55 -11.50 -7.36
CA GLY A 185 -12.99 -12.44 -6.39
C GLY A 185 -11.75 -13.18 -6.89
N VAL A 186 -11.76 -13.65 -8.15
CA VAL A 186 -10.58 -14.28 -8.77
C VAL A 186 -9.42 -13.30 -8.88
N MET A 187 -9.67 -12.07 -9.34
CA MET A 187 -8.64 -11.03 -9.41
C MET A 187 -8.08 -10.67 -8.04
N ALA A 188 -8.92 -10.67 -6.99
CA ALA A 188 -8.46 -10.49 -5.62
C ALA A 188 -7.57 -11.66 -5.16
N ALA A 189 -7.96 -12.90 -5.45
CA ALA A 189 -7.14 -14.07 -5.12
C ALA A 189 -5.77 -14.01 -5.81
N VAL A 190 -5.73 -13.63 -7.10
CA VAL A 190 -4.48 -13.43 -7.85
C VAL A 190 -3.61 -12.32 -7.26
N GLN A 191 -4.21 -11.29 -6.64
CA GLN A 191 -3.44 -10.24 -5.96
C GLN A 191 -2.80 -10.73 -4.65
N TYR A 192 -3.56 -11.45 -3.81
CA TYR A 192 -3.10 -11.80 -2.47
C TYR A 192 -2.32 -13.11 -2.41
N LEU A 193 -2.64 -14.12 -3.22
CA LEU A 193 -2.01 -15.44 -3.15
C LEU A 193 -0.49 -15.42 -3.43
N PRO A 194 0.02 -14.74 -4.47
CA PRO A 194 1.46 -14.65 -4.70
C PRO A 194 2.18 -13.98 -3.53
N GLN A 195 1.57 -12.95 -2.94
CA GLN A 195 2.12 -12.27 -1.77
C GLN A 195 2.15 -13.18 -0.54
N ILE A 196 1.10 -13.98 -0.32
CA ILE A 196 1.04 -14.96 0.76
C ILE A 196 2.17 -15.98 0.59
N TRP A 197 2.27 -16.58 -0.59
CA TRP A 197 3.26 -17.61 -0.89
C TRP A 197 4.69 -17.09 -0.72
N HIS A 198 4.95 -15.88 -1.23
CA HIS A 198 6.26 -15.25 -1.15
C HIS A 198 6.63 -14.90 0.30
N THR A 199 5.69 -14.36 1.08
CA THR A 199 5.87 -14.07 2.51
C THR A 199 6.14 -15.35 3.30
N TRP A 200 5.46 -16.44 2.96
CA TRP A 200 5.68 -17.74 3.57
C TRP A 200 7.07 -18.30 3.25
N ARG A 201 7.54 -18.18 2.00
CA ARG A 201 8.86 -18.67 1.56
C ARG A 201 10.04 -17.89 2.14
N LEU A 202 9.93 -16.56 2.26
CA LEU A 202 11.03 -15.71 2.73
C LEU A 202 11.19 -15.66 4.25
N GLY A 203 10.14 -16.00 5.02
CA GLY A 203 10.22 -15.99 6.49
C GLY A 203 10.38 -14.60 7.12
N ASP A 204 10.18 -13.53 6.36
CA ASP A 204 10.37 -12.14 6.80
C ASP A 204 9.24 -11.25 6.28
N VAL A 205 8.73 -10.39 7.17
CA VAL A 205 7.63 -9.46 6.87
C VAL A 205 8.27 -8.11 6.57
N LYS A 206 8.86 -8.00 5.39
CA LYS A 206 9.42 -6.71 4.98
C LYS A 206 8.30 -5.68 4.82
N SER A 207 8.34 -4.64 5.65
CA SER A 207 7.59 -3.37 5.54
C SER A 207 6.06 -3.44 5.42
N LEU A 208 5.42 -4.60 5.62
CA LEU A 208 3.97 -4.68 5.59
C LEU A 208 3.40 -3.88 6.77
N SER A 209 2.55 -2.87 6.51
CA SER A 209 1.93 -2.08 7.57
C SER A 209 0.90 -2.92 8.32
N VAL A 210 1.36 -3.64 9.34
CA VAL A 210 0.55 -4.46 10.26
C VAL A 210 -0.65 -3.68 10.79
N ILE A 211 -0.45 -2.38 11.05
CA ILE A 211 -1.49 -1.47 11.56
C ILE A 211 -2.65 -1.34 10.56
N THR A 212 -2.35 -1.15 9.27
CA THR A 212 -3.41 -1.01 8.26
C THR A 212 -4.18 -2.31 8.07
N MET A 213 -3.51 -3.46 8.14
CA MET A 213 -4.19 -4.76 8.06
C MET A 213 -5.06 -5.06 9.28
N LEU A 214 -4.64 -4.65 10.49
CA LEU A 214 -5.43 -4.82 11.72
C LEU A 214 -6.78 -4.09 11.67
N ILE A 215 -6.84 -2.95 10.98
CA ILE A 215 -8.09 -2.19 10.80
C ILE A 215 -8.90 -2.77 9.62
N GLN A 216 -8.24 -3.10 8.51
CA GLN A 216 -8.92 -3.54 7.29
C GLN A 216 -9.56 -4.93 7.41
N VAL A 217 -8.90 -5.89 8.05
CA VAL A 217 -9.41 -7.27 8.18
C VAL A 217 -10.79 -7.34 8.85
N PRO A 218 -11.00 -6.80 10.07
CA PRO A 218 -12.33 -6.79 10.68
C PRO A 218 -13.32 -5.93 9.87
N GLY A 219 -12.84 -4.83 9.28
CA GLY A 219 -13.63 -3.99 8.39
C GLY A 219 -14.20 -4.76 7.19
N ALA A 220 -13.41 -5.63 6.56
CA ALA A 220 -13.83 -6.43 5.41
C ALA A 220 -14.96 -7.41 5.75
N PHE A 221 -14.91 -8.05 6.92
CA PHE A 221 -15.98 -8.95 7.37
C PHE A 221 -17.24 -8.18 7.75
N LEU A 222 -17.11 -7.04 8.44
CA LEU A 222 -18.26 -6.17 8.73
C LEU A 222 -18.90 -5.61 7.45
N PHE A 223 -18.08 -5.27 6.45
CA PHE A 223 -18.52 -4.86 5.12
C PHE A 223 -19.31 -5.99 4.43
N ALA A 224 -18.78 -7.22 4.44
CA ALA A 224 -19.47 -8.37 3.88
C ALA A 224 -20.82 -8.64 4.58
N PHE A 225 -20.84 -8.55 5.91
CA PHE A 225 -22.04 -8.72 6.71
C PHE A 225 -23.09 -7.65 6.42
N SER A 226 -22.69 -6.37 6.33
CA SER A 226 -23.63 -5.28 6.03
C SER A 226 -24.24 -5.43 4.63
N LEU A 227 -23.46 -5.90 3.66
CA LEU A 227 -23.98 -6.25 2.33
C LEU A 227 -24.93 -7.43 2.37
N TRP A 228 -24.59 -8.51 3.08
CA TRP A 228 -25.47 -9.68 3.20
C TRP A 228 -26.82 -9.32 3.82
N GLN A 229 -26.84 -8.47 4.85
CA GLN A 229 -28.09 -7.95 5.43
C GLN A 229 -28.94 -7.18 4.41
N ARG A 230 -28.29 -6.46 3.48
CA ARG A 230 -28.97 -5.64 2.47
C ARG A 230 -29.49 -6.46 1.28
N VAL A 231 -28.63 -7.26 0.65
CA VAL A 231 -28.94 -7.93 -0.63
C VAL A 231 -29.30 -9.41 -0.46
N GLY A 232 -29.17 -9.96 0.74
CA GLY A 232 -29.50 -11.35 1.06
C GLY A 232 -28.66 -12.36 0.27
N TRP A 233 -29.25 -13.55 0.08
CA TRP A 233 -28.61 -14.66 -0.64
C TRP A 233 -28.56 -14.46 -2.16
N GLU A 234 -29.50 -13.72 -2.74
CA GLU A 234 -29.51 -13.41 -4.17
C GLU A 234 -28.31 -12.56 -4.60
N GLY A 235 -27.76 -11.76 -3.67
CA GLY A 235 -26.56 -10.96 -3.86
C GLY A 235 -25.26 -11.62 -3.40
N TRP A 236 -25.18 -12.96 -3.36
CA TRP A 236 -24.00 -13.69 -2.89
C TRP A 236 -22.69 -13.21 -3.54
N SER A 237 -22.72 -12.94 -4.85
CA SER A 237 -21.55 -12.51 -5.61
C SER A 237 -21.03 -11.12 -5.19
N THR A 238 -21.87 -10.31 -4.52
CA THR A 238 -21.52 -8.99 -4.01
C THR A 238 -20.81 -9.06 -2.66
N TRP A 239 -21.28 -9.90 -1.71
CA TRP A 239 -20.67 -9.96 -0.37
C TRP A 239 -19.58 -11.02 -0.25
N LEU A 240 -19.65 -12.12 -1.02
CA LEU A 240 -18.70 -13.23 -0.91
C LEU A 240 -17.28 -12.80 -1.32
N VAL A 241 -17.15 -11.91 -2.30
CA VAL A 241 -15.84 -11.36 -2.69
C VAL A 241 -15.12 -10.71 -1.51
N PHE A 242 -15.84 -10.03 -0.61
CA PHE A 242 -15.28 -9.41 0.58
C PHE A 242 -14.93 -10.42 1.69
N ILE A 243 -15.64 -11.54 1.76
CA ILE A 243 -15.24 -12.66 2.64
C ILE A 243 -13.94 -13.28 2.14
N ILE A 244 -13.85 -13.59 0.83
CA ILE A 244 -12.66 -14.17 0.24
C ILE A 244 -11.45 -13.26 0.45
N THR A 245 -11.59 -11.96 0.14
CA THR A 245 -10.52 -10.99 0.36
C THR A 245 -10.18 -10.85 1.85
N GLY A 246 -11.17 -10.81 2.74
CA GLY A 246 -10.97 -10.77 4.19
C GLY A 246 -10.19 -11.98 4.71
N CYS A 247 -10.49 -13.20 4.25
CA CYS A 247 -9.76 -14.41 4.60
C CYS A 247 -8.30 -14.37 4.10
N LEU A 248 -8.08 -13.94 2.85
CA LEU A 248 -6.73 -13.80 2.29
C LEU A 248 -5.91 -12.75 3.06
N GLN A 249 -6.51 -11.61 3.39
CA GLN A 249 -5.88 -10.58 4.22
C GLN A 249 -5.63 -11.07 5.66
N SER A 250 -6.54 -11.87 6.22
CA SER A 250 -6.37 -12.47 7.55
C SER A 250 -5.17 -13.42 7.59
N ALA A 251 -4.98 -14.22 6.53
CA ALA A 251 -3.81 -15.09 6.42
C ALA A 251 -2.49 -14.29 6.37
N LEU A 252 -2.47 -13.19 5.60
CA LEU A 252 -1.32 -12.27 5.58
C LEU A 252 -1.06 -11.65 6.95
N LEU A 253 -2.11 -11.18 7.64
CA LEU A 253 -2.00 -10.61 8.97
C LEU A 253 -1.49 -11.62 9.99
N ALA A 254 -1.97 -12.87 9.95
CA ALA A 254 -1.52 -13.95 10.84
C ALA A 254 -0.02 -14.24 10.65
N MET A 255 0.46 -14.32 9.41
CA MET A 255 1.89 -14.46 9.11
C MET A 255 2.67 -13.23 9.59
N ALA A 256 2.14 -12.03 9.34
CA ALA A 256 2.77 -10.77 9.74
C ALA A 256 3.01 -10.70 11.25
N ILE A 257 1.98 -11.03 12.03
CA ILE A 257 2.03 -11.11 13.49
C ILE A 257 3.03 -12.18 13.94
N SER A 258 2.97 -13.38 13.35
CA SER A 258 3.82 -14.51 13.71
C SER A 258 5.32 -14.20 13.54
N TYR A 259 5.70 -13.58 12.44
CA TYR A 259 7.10 -13.20 12.18
C TYR A 259 7.54 -11.99 12.99
N HIS A 260 6.66 -11.03 13.25
CA HIS A 260 6.96 -9.91 14.16
C HIS A 260 7.28 -10.41 15.58
N PHE A 261 6.54 -11.41 16.09
CA PHE A 261 6.87 -12.06 17.36
C PHE A 261 8.18 -12.85 17.31
N GLN A 262 8.47 -13.55 16.21
CA GLN A 262 9.73 -14.28 16.03
C GLN A 262 10.94 -13.33 15.99
N GLY A 263 10.83 -12.19 15.31
CA GLY A 263 11.89 -11.16 15.27
C GLY A 263 12.17 -10.58 16.66
N LYS A 264 11.12 -10.30 17.44
CA LYS A 264 11.27 -9.85 18.84
C LYS A 264 11.94 -10.91 19.73
N ARG A 265 11.57 -12.18 19.58
CA ARG A 265 12.20 -13.29 20.31
C ARG A 265 13.68 -13.44 19.98
N LYS A 266 14.07 -13.32 18.70
CA LYS A 266 15.47 -13.36 18.28
C LYS A 266 16.28 -12.18 18.78
N SER A 267 15.71 -10.96 18.76
CA SER A 267 16.38 -9.77 19.31
C SER A 267 16.58 -9.85 20.82
N HIS A 268 15.57 -10.34 21.57
CA HIS A 268 15.67 -10.51 23.03
C HIS A 268 16.60 -11.67 23.42
N TYR A 269 16.76 -12.69 22.56
CA TYR A 269 17.75 -13.75 22.76
C TYR A 269 19.18 -13.25 22.54
N ILE A 270 19.42 -12.45 21.49
CA ILE A 270 20.73 -11.85 21.20
C ILE A 270 21.18 -10.92 22.34
N ASP A 271 20.28 -10.06 22.83
CA ASP A 271 20.53 -9.16 23.96
C ASP A 271 20.90 -9.94 25.24
N TYR A 272 20.23 -11.07 25.49
CA TYR A 272 20.54 -11.95 26.62
C TYR A 272 21.89 -12.67 26.47
N THR A 273 22.21 -13.17 25.27
CA THR A 273 23.50 -13.86 25.02
C THR A 273 24.71 -12.92 25.05
N ASP A 274 24.56 -11.65 24.67
CA ASP A 274 25.64 -10.66 24.77
C ASP A 274 25.89 -10.23 26.23
N GLU A 275 24.86 -10.22 27.09
CA GLU A 275 25.03 -10.01 28.53
C GLU A 275 25.63 -11.23 29.25
N GLU A 276 25.29 -12.45 28.84
CA GLU A 276 25.82 -13.70 29.43
C GLU A 276 27.26 -14.04 29.00
N ALA A 277 27.76 -13.48 27.89
CA ALA A 277 29.11 -13.72 27.41
C ALA A 277 30.21 -12.93 28.17
N SER A 278 29.86 -12.10 29.15
CA SER A 278 30.82 -11.37 29.99
C SER A 278 31.17 -12.15 31.26
N PHE A 279 31.77 -13.33 31.14
CA PHE A 279 32.40 -14.03 32.27
C PHE A 279 33.81 -13.47 32.53
N PRO A 280 34.17 -13.08 33.78
CA PRO A 280 35.52 -12.68 34.12
C PRO A 280 36.33 -13.87 34.68
N GLY A 281 37.52 -14.10 34.13
CA GLY A 281 38.54 -14.94 34.77
C GLY A 281 39.53 -15.53 33.76
N VAL A 282 40.82 -15.72 34.03
CA VAL A 282 41.74 -15.40 35.14
C VAL A 282 43.15 -15.50 34.51
N ASP A 283 44.01 -14.52 34.81
CA ASP A 283 45.49 -14.45 34.91
C ASP A 283 46.42 -15.36 34.04
N ASP A 284 47.43 -14.78 33.36
CA ASP A 284 48.81 -14.70 33.91
C ASP A 284 49.89 -14.04 32.98
N VAL A 285 50.74 -13.20 33.63
CA VAL A 285 52.16 -12.81 33.44
C VAL A 285 52.71 -12.27 32.08
N ASP A 286 53.00 -10.96 31.98
CA ASP A 286 54.37 -10.40 32.09
C ASP A 286 54.40 -8.85 32.03
N GLY A 287 55.26 -8.23 32.83
CA GLY A 287 55.05 -6.86 33.36
C GLY A 287 55.79 -5.70 32.69
N ALA A 288 55.23 -4.49 32.88
CA ALA A 288 55.94 -3.30 33.37
C ALA A 288 54.99 -2.09 33.63
N ARG A 289 54.78 -1.85 34.94
CA ARG A 289 54.66 -0.55 35.63
C ARG A 289 53.54 0.47 35.32
N THR A 290 52.64 0.55 36.32
CA THR A 290 52.11 1.76 37.02
C THR A 290 51.29 2.76 36.21
N ALA A 291 49.96 2.73 36.38
CA ALA A 291 49.16 3.61 37.28
C ALA A 291 48.79 4.93 36.56
N VAL A 292 47.53 5.37 36.47
CA VAL A 292 46.59 5.64 37.58
C VAL A 292 45.15 5.68 37.04
N ARG A 293 44.26 4.99 37.77
CA ARG A 293 42.78 5.12 37.92
C ARG A 293 42.30 6.60 37.92
N HIS A 294 41.06 7.03 37.76
CA HIS A 294 39.71 6.59 38.14
C HIS A 294 38.81 7.66 37.48
N SER A 295 37.69 7.35 36.83
CA SER A 295 36.38 7.03 37.41
C SER A 295 35.36 8.05 36.93
N ARG A 296 34.22 7.49 36.52
CA ARG A 296 32.93 8.12 36.25
C ARG A 296 32.45 9.01 37.41
N ASN A 297 31.64 10.01 37.07
CA ASN A 297 30.24 10.17 37.54
C ASN A 297 29.61 11.38 36.82
N SER A 298 28.47 11.24 36.13
CA SER A 298 27.09 11.07 36.64
C SER A 298 26.47 12.37 37.15
N ALA A 299 25.45 12.79 36.39
CA ALA A 299 24.13 13.22 36.86
C ALA A 299 23.92 14.62 37.51
N ILE A 300 22.84 15.24 37.01
CA ILE A 300 21.81 16.01 37.76
C ILE A 300 22.18 17.42 38.24
N GLY A 301 21.32 18.37 37.84
CA GLY A 301 20.66 19.22 38.83
C GLY A 301 20.95 20.71 38.80
N SER A 302 19.95 21.43 38.27
CA SER A 302 19.32 22.57 38.93
C SER A 302 20.04 23.92 39.04
N ARG A 303 19.27 24.92 38.57
CA ARG A 303 18.92 26.19 39.22
C ARG A 303 19.84 27.40 39.06
N VAL A 304 19.22 28.38 38.38
CA VAL A 304 18.82 29.70 38.93
C VAL A 304 19.78 30.87 38.73
N SER A 305 19.14 31.91 38.20
CA SER A 305 19.43 33.33 38.29
C SER A 305 20.67 33.85 37.58
N ASN A 306 20.72 35.09 37.11
CA ASN A 306 19.78 36.18 36.83
C ASN A 306 20.71 37.35 36.49
N ARG A 307 20.17 38.40 35.87
CA ARG A 307 20.82 39.66 35.46
C ARG A 307 21.54 39.54 34.11
N GLY A 308 21.11 40.16 33.03
CA GLY A 308 20.12 41.23 32.87
C GLY A 308 20.73 42.36 32.05
N ILE A 309 19.87 43.01 31.26
CA ILE A 309 19.94 44.45 30.90
C ILE A 309 21.08 44.78 29.91
N ARG A 310 20.89 45.40 28.75
CA ARG A 310 19.76 46.12 28.12
C ARG A 310 20.22 46.51 26.70
N THR A 311 19.30 46.48 25.72
CA THR A 311 18.99 47.54 24.70
C THR A 311 20.12 48.33 23.99
N LEU A 312 20.03 48.82 22.75
CA LEU A 312 18.93 49.15 21.83
C LEU A 312 19.54 49.59 20.48
N SER A 313 18.74 49.49 19.41
CA SER A 313 18.69 50.37 18.22
C SER A 313 19.62 50.12 17.01
N GLY A 314 18.97 49.86 15.86
CA GLY A 314 19.46 50.20 14.51
C GLY A 314 19.29 51.70 14.21
N PRO A 315 19.08 52.16 12.95
CA PRO A 315 18.72 51.41 11.73
C PRO A 315 19.41 51.90 10.42
N ASP A 316 18.91 51.35 9.29
CA ASP A 316 18.82 51.92 7.93
C ASP A 316 19.86 51.61 6.81
N ALA A 317 19.26 51.52 5.61
CA ALA A 317 19.79 51.73 4.25
C ALA A 317 20.35 50.54 3.46
N GLU A 318 19.42 49.78 2.87
CA GLU A 318 19.18 49.63 1.42
C GLU A 318 20.30 49.92 0.37
N VAL A 319 20.23 49.12 -0.70
CA VAL A 319 20.62 49.37 -2.11
C VAL A 319 21.72 48.46 -2.71
N ASN A 320 21.25 47.82 -3.78
CA ASN A 320 21.77 46.91 -4.77
C ASN A 320 22.82 47.59 -5.69
N GLU A 321 23.93 46.94 -6.08
CA GLU A 321 24.41 46.98 -7.47
C GLU A 321 25.62 46.07 -7.76
N ARG A 322 25.77 45.87 -9.06
CA ARG A 322 26.52 44.85 -9.80
C ARG A 322 28.04 45.14 -9.89
N SER A 323 28.75 44.03 -10.05
CA SER A 323 29.89 43.83 -10.96
C SER A 323 31.27 44.44 -10.68
N ALA A 324 32.23 43.53 -10.90
CA ALA A 324 33.58 43.75 -11.42
C ALA A 324 34.68 44.15 -10.41
N LEU A 325 35.78 43.38 -10.34
CA LEU A 325 36.94 43.53 -11.23
C LEU A 325 38.08 42.56 -10.80
N LEU A 326 38.63 41.87 -11.80
CA LEU A 326 40.06 41.62 -12.10
C LEU A 326 41.03 41.30 -10.93
N ARG A 327 41.82 40.22 -11.05
CA ARG A 327 43.07 40.16 -11.82
C ARG A 327 43.94 38.94 -11.44
N ASN A 328 44.49 38.32 -12.48
CA ASN A 328 45.61 37.37 -12.59
C ASN A 328 46.51 37.12 -11.37
N GLY A 329 46.90 35.86 -11.20
CA GLY A 329 48.08 35.47 -10.42
C GLY A 329 48.26 33.96 -10.36
N ASP A 330 49.17 33.47 -11.20
CA ASP A 330 49.68 32.11 -11.33
C ASP A 330 50.06 31.46 -9.97
N GLY A 331 49.85 30.15 -9.83
CA GLY A 331 50.15 29.44 -8.58
C GLY A 331 49.56 28.05 -8.47
N SER A 332 50.18 27.09 -9.14
CA SER A 332 49.92 25.65 -8.98
C SER A 332 50.08 25.19 -7.52
N VAL A 333 48.97 24.81 -6.87
CA VAL A 333 48.98 24.12 -5.57
C VAL A 333 48.19 22.81 -5.66
N LYS A 334 48.91 21.69 -5.57
CA LYS A 334 48.37 20.34 -5.41
C LYS A 334 47.68 20.21 -4.04
N ILE A 335 46.36 19.98 -4.03
CA ILE A 335 45.60 19.61 -2.82
C ILE A 335 45.22 18.12 -2.91
N ARG A 336 45.59 17.38 -1.87
CA ARG A 336 45.29 15.95 -1.66
C ARG A 336 43.77 15.71 -1.55
N PRO A 337 43.22 14.58 -2.03
CA PRO A 337 41.81 14.28 -1.81
C PRO A 337 41.58 13.90 -0.34
N ALA A 338 40.66 14.61 0.31
CA ALA A 338 40.14 14.25 1.62
C ALA A 338 39.29 12.97 1.50
N ARG A 339 39.56 12.04 2.41
CA ARG A 339 38.92 10.73 2.58
C ARG A 339 37.42 10.90 2.86
N ALA A 340 36.58 10.40 1.95
CA ALA A 340 35.13 10.37 2.13
C ALA A 340 34.75 9.42 3.29
N VAL A 341 33.98 9.93 4.24
CA VAL A 341 33.31 9.16 5.29
C VAL A 341 32.07 8.50 4.66
N PRO A 342 31.88 7.17 4.72
CA PRO A 342 30.64 6.57 4.24
C PRO A 342 29.50 6.92 5.20
N ARG A 343 28.57 7.78 4.76
CA ARG A 343 27.26 7.94 5.39
C ARG A 343 26.49 6.65 5.18
N GLY A 344 26.08 6.02 6.30
CA GLY A 344 25.31 4.79 6.31
C GLY A 344 24.09 4.87 5.39
N THR A 345 24.03 3.92 4.47
CA THR A 345 22.84 3.64 3.66
C THR A 345 21.70 3.29 4.60
N SER A 346 20.69 4.16 4.60
CA SER A 346 19.45 3.97 5.35
C SER A 346 18.79 2.66 4.92
N ASN A 347 18.44 1.81 5.90
CA ASN A 347 17.65 0.58 5.77
C ASN A 347 16.29 0.74 5.03
N ARG A 348 15.94 1.94 4.55
CA ARG A 348 14.73 2.27 3.79
C ARG A 348 14.71 1.78 2.34
N GLN A 349 15.86 1.54 1.71
CA GLN A 349 15.88 1.11 0.30
C GLN A 349 15.66 -0.40 0.11
N LEU A 350 15.96 -1.22 1.11
CA LEU A 350 15.84 -2.68 1.00
C LEU A 350 14.40 -3.22 1.11
N SER A 351 13.43 -2.40 1.52
CA SER A 351 12.02 -2.80 1.63
C SER A 351 11.23 -2.64 0.32
N MET A 352 11.79 -2.03 -0.71
CA MET A 352 11.07 -1.67 -1.94
C MET A 352 11.25 -2.66 -3.11
N LEU A 353 12.03 -3.73 -2.95
CA LEU A 353 12.50 -4.48 -4.12
C LEU A 353 11.68 -5.71 -4.57
N TYR A 354 10.64 -6.17 -3.85
CA TYR A 354 9.97 -7.42 -4.26
C TYR A 354 8.45 -7.40 -4.09
N ALA A 355 7.78 -6.89 -5.11
CA ALA A 355 6.42 -7.29 -5.44
C ALA A 355 6.33 -7.50 -6.96
N ALA A 356 6.45 -8.77 -7.35
CA ALA A 356 6.21 -9.36 -8.68
C ALA A 356 7.34 -9.25 -9.73
N THR A 357 8.31 -10.15 -9.64
CA THR A 357 8.97 -10.76 -10.82
C THR A 357 8.91 -12.29 -10.67
N PRO A 358 8.49 -13.04 -11.70
CA PRO A 358 8.66 -14.50 -11.72
C PRO A 358 10.14 -14.84 -11.92
N PRO A 359 10.67 -15.94 -11.34
CA PRO A 359 12.01 -16.39 -11.68
C PRO A 359 12.00 -17.03 -13.08
N ASP A 360 12.93 -16.60 -13.92
CA ASP A 360 13.34 -17.34 -15.11
C ASP A 360 13.81 -18.74 -14.68
N GLN A 361 13.42 -19.76 -15.46
CA GLN A 361 13.95 -21.11 -15.29
C GLN A 361 15.41 -21.13 -15.77
N ASP A 362 16.35 -21.15 -14.83
CA ASP A 362 17.74 -21.50 -15.12
C ASP A 362 17.79 -22.97 -15.54
N SER A 363 17.81 -23.17 -16.86
CA SER A 363 18.11 -24.44 -17.51
C SER A 363 19.62 -24.52 -17.71
N ASP A 364 20.36 -24.87 -16.65
CA ASP A 364 21.78 -25.21 -16.80
C ASP A 364 22.13 -26.40 -15.89
N SER A 365 21.82 -27.59 -16.40
CA SER A 365 22.36 -28.84 -15.89
C SER A 365 22.60 -29.79 -17.05
N SER A 366 23.66 -29.53 -17.80
CA SER A 366 24.34 -30.53 -18.61
C SER A 366 25.68 -29.98 -19.11
N ASP A 367 26.66 -29.89 -18.21
CA ASP A 367 28.08 -29.83 -18.59
C ASP A 367 29.04 -30.23 -17.44
N VAL A 368 28.65 -31.23 -16.65
CA VAL A 368 29.54 -31.89 -15.68
C VAL A 368 29.35 -33.40 -15.73
N GLU A 369 29.53 -34.02 -16.88
CA GLU A 369 29.97 -35.43 -16.96
C GLU A 369 30.32 -35.80 -18.40
N LEU A 370 31.62 -35.79 -18.73
CA LEU A 370 32.30 -36.74 -19.65
C LEU A 370 33.77 -36.35 -19.83
N ARG A 371 34.48 -36.23 -18.71
CA ARG A 371 35.96 -36.28 -18.67
C ARG A 371 36.41 -37.56 -17.98
N LYS A 372 35.92 -38.71 -18.46
CA LYS A 372 36.42 -40.06 -18.14
C LYS A 372 36.10 -40.99 -19.31
N GLY A 373 37.11 -41.35 -20.11
CA GLY A 373 36.99 -42.45 -21.08
C GLY A 373 37.74 -42.27 -22.40
N SER A 374 39.07 -42.16 -22.38
CA SER A 374 39.88 -42.60 -23.54
C SER A 374 41.26 -43.05 -23.07
N ARG A 375 41.31 -44.33 -22.66
CA ARG A 375 42.50 -45.18 -22.61
C ARG A 375 42.03 -46.62 -22.84
N ARG A 376 41.93 -47.00 -24.11
CA ARG A 376 42.47 -48.23 -24.71
C ARG A 376 42.01 -48.33 -26.15
#